data_AF-A0AAV8Y3I9-F1
#
_entry.id   AF-A0AAV8Y3I9-F1
#
_cell.length_a   1.000
_cell.length_b   1.000
_cell.length_c   1.000
_cell.angle_alpha   90.00
_cell.angle_beta   90.00
_cell.angle_gamma   90.00
#
_symmetry.space_group_name_H-M   'P 1'
#
loop_
_entity.id
_entity.type
_entity.pdbx_description
1 polymer ?
#
loop_
_entity_poly.entity_id
_entity_poly.type
_entity_poly.pdbx_seq_one_letter_code
_entity_poly.pdbx_strand_id
1 'polypeptide(L)'
;MSKQKENKWSNYALRIIINTASHPFEYAKVLIQIGYEPIAPRPAKTFFGKPALKLPNIFEYVKHIKSVDGFTGCYNGLAPKVCGNLLSAIATQKLLDYLEPPKDDEDDLEEEITEEQKRERFLKSVKCDIITHTAAIVISQPFHVITVRMMAHGIYSSLKEIYNQNGILGFFSGLLPRLLGDICSLLLASVSGDGDHLPLPGGFQLHGHHAFRPDGRVAPFMPHYGSWLDCWADLASRNQLKRGSSLLVRYYVGPSVVIGGRAMPFPKDSKAIS
;
A
#
# COMPACT_ATOMS: atom_id res chain seq x y z
N MET A 1 1.58 26.86 -24.86
CA MET A 1 1.01 26.70 -23.50
C MET A 1 -0.23 25.80 -23.42
N SER A 2 -1.15 25.78 -24.40
CA SER A 2 -2.35 24.90 -24.38
C SER A 2 -2.02 23.40 -24.42
N LYS A 3 -1.13 22.97 -25.33
CA LYS A 3 -0.70 21.56 -25.48
C LYS A 3 -0.09 20.95 -24.22
N GLN A 4 0.74 21.70 -23.49
CA GLN A 4 1.41 21.19 -22.28
C GLN A 4 0.44 21.04 -21.10
N LYS A 5 -0.58 21.90 -21.00
CA LYS A 5 -1.66 21.79 -20.02
C LYS A 5 -2.57 20.61 -20.36
N GLU A 6 -2.92 20.43 -21.64
CA GLU A 6 -3.76 19.33 -22.14
C GLU A 6 -3.11 17.96 -21.88
N ASN A 7 -1.81 17.82 -22.15
CA ASN A 7 -1.05 16.60 -21.84
C ASN A 7 -1.01 16.27 -20.34
N LYS A 8 -0.88 17.29 -19.47
CA LYS A 8 -0.91 17.09 -18.01
C LYS A 8 -2.27 16.54 -17.55
N TRP A 9 -3.38 17.13 -17.99
CA TRP A 9 -4.73 16.67 -17.62
C TRP A 9 -5.04 15.28 -18.15
N SER A 10 -4.62 14.96 -19.38
CA SER A 10 -4.76 13.61 -19.94
C SER A 10 -4.01 12.55 -19.13
N ASN A 11 -2.81 12.86 -18.65
CA ASN A 11 -2.04 11.96 -17.77
C ASN A 11 -2.73 11.75 -16.41
N TYR A 12 -3.31 12.79 -15.82
CA TYR A 12 -4.09 12.64 -14.57
C TYR A 12 -5.37 11.84 -14.78
N ALA A 13 -6.11 12.11 -15.86
CA ALA A 13 -7.31 11.37 -16.21
C ALA A 13 -7.00 9.88 -16.44
N LEU A 14 -5.95 9.58 -17.21
CA LEU A 14 -5.49 8.22 -17.45
C LEU A 14 -5.11 7.51 -16.14
N ARG A 15 -4.38 8.20 -15.25
CA ARG A 15 -4.04 7.67 -13.92
C ARG A 15 -5.27 7.33 -13.08
N ILE A 16 -6.29 8.20 -13.08
CA ILE A 16 -7.55 7.95 -12.37
C ILE A 16 -8.28 6.74 -12.97
N ILE A 17 -8.35 6.64 -14.30
CA ILE A 17 -8.98 5.51 -15.01
C ILE A 17 -8.27 4.20 -14.69
N ILE A 18 -6.94 4.14 -14.84
CA ILE A 18 -6.14 2.95 -14.54
C ILE A 18 -6.29 2.56 -13.08
N ASN A 19 -6.22 3.53 -12.16
CA ASN A 19 -6.37 3.30 -10.73
C ASN A 19 -7.76 2.76 -10.37
N THR A 20 -8.81 3.28 -11.01
CA THR A 20 -10.19 2.84 -10.83
C THR A 20 -10.38 1.43 -11.39
N ALA A 21 -9.93 1.18 -12.62
CA ALA A 21 -10.03 -0.13 -13.26
C ALA A 21 -9.25 -1.22 -12.48
N SER A 22 -8.11 -0.85 -11.89
CA SER A 22 -7.25 -1.77 -11.12
C SER A 22 -7.67 -1.92 -9.65
N HIS A 23 -8.64 -1.11 -9.18
CA HIS A 23 -9.02 -1.06 -7.77
C HIS A 23 -9.45 -2.42 -7.19
N PRO A 24 -10.20 -3.30 -7.89
CA PRO A 24 -10.53 -4.63 -7.35
C PRO A 24 -9.30 -5.46 -6.97
N PHE A 25 -8.21 -5.36 -7.74
CA PHE A 25 -6.96 -6.07 -7.46
C PHE A 25 -6.19 -5.46 -6.29
N GLU A 26 -6.14 -4.14 -6.21
CA GLU A 26 -5.55 -3.47 -5.05
C GLU A 26 -6.33 -3.79 -3.79
N TYR A 27 -7.65 -3.81 -3.88
CA TYR A 27 -8.50 -4.15 -2.77
C TYR A 27 -8.21 -5.57 -2.25
N ALA A 28 -8.16 -6.55 -3.14
CA ALA A 28 -7.78 -7.91 -2.77
C ALA A 28 -6.35 -7.99 -2.20
N LYS A 29 -5.40 -7.21 -2.73
CA LYS A 29 -4.04 -7.11 -2.20
C LYS A 29 -4.02 -6.59 -0.76
N VAL A 30 -4.76 -5.52 -0.46
CA VAL A 30 -4.85 -4.96 0.90
C VAL A 30 -5.41 -5.99 1.87
N LEU A 31 -6.48 -6.70 1.49
CA LEU A 31 -7.07 -7.76 2.32
C LEU A 31 -6.10 -8.92 2.58
N ILE A 32 -5.34 -9.31 1.57
CA ILE A 32 -4.27 -10.31 1.72
C ILE A 32 -3.18 -9.80 2.67
N GLN A 33 -2.78 -8.54 2.58
CA GLN A 33 -1.73 -7.95 3.41
C GLN A 33 -2.13 -7.86 4.89
N ILE A 34 -3.38 -7.53 5.18
CA ILE A 34 -3.89 -7.53 6.56
C ILE A 34 -4.12 -8.96 7.11
N GLY A 35 -4.06 -9.98 6.25
CA GLY A 35 -4.16 -11.40 6.62
C GLY A 35 -5.58 -11.97 6.57
N TYR A 36 -6.50 -11.32 5.85
CA TYR A 36 -7.81 -11.90 5.59
C TYR A 36 -7.66 -13.07 4.61
N GLU A 37 -8.09 -14.28 5.00
CA GLU A 37 -8.02 -15.49 4.17
C GLU A 37 -9.35 -16.26 4.24
N PRO A 38 -10.38 -15.83 3.49
CA PRO A 38 -11.72 -16.43 3.57
C PRO A 38 -11.82 -17.83 2.97
N ILE A 39 -10.91 -18.19 2.08
CA ILE A 39 -10.90 -19.49 1.40
C ILE A 39 -9.81 -20.35 2.05
N ALA A 40 -10.19 -21.53 2.53
CA ALA A 40 -9.26 -22.47 3.15
C ALA A 40 -8.14 -22.89 2.17
N PRO A 41 -6.90 -23.06 2.67
CA PRO A 41 -5.79 -23.50 1.85
C PRO A 41 -6.02 -24.93 1.34
N ARG A 42 -5.61 -25.18 0.09
CA ARG A 42 -5.77 -26.49 -0.55
C ARG A 42 -4.44 -27.25 -0.56
N PRO A 43 -4.44 -28.57 -0.31
CA PRO A 43 -3.26 -29.40 -0.50
C PRO A 43 -2.74 -29.29 -1.94
N ALA A 44 -1.46 -28.98 -2.09
CA ALA A 44 -0.79 -28.81 -3.37
C ALA A 44 0.67 -29.22 -3.27
N LYS A 45 1.41 -29.03 -4.35
CA LYS A 45 2.87 -29.15 -4.38
C LYS A 45 3.49 -27.81 -4.70
N THR A 46 4.65 -27.54 -4.12
CA THR A 46 5.51 -26.43 -4.55
C THR A 46 6.04 -26.68 -5.95
N PHE A 47 6.64 -25.66 -6.59
CA PHE A 47 7.33 -25.83 -7.86
C PHE A 47 8.39 -26.94 -7.83
N PHE A 48 9.02 -27.16 -6.67
CA PHE A 48 10.00 -28.23 -6.44
C PHE A 48 9.39 -29.55 -5.92
N GLY A 49 8.08 -29.75 -6.12
CA GLY A 49 7.40 -31.01 -5.79
C GLY A 49 7.13 -31.27 -4.30
N LYS A 50 7.62 -30.42 -3.38
CA LYS A 50 7.38 -30.57 -1.94
C LYS A 50 5.89 -30.39 -1.61
N PRO A 51 5.26 -31.26 -0.80
CA PRO A 51 3.89 -31.07 -0.33
C PRO A 51 3.75 -29.75 0.43
N ALA A 52 2.77 -28.93 0.04
CA ALA A 52 2.51 -27.64 0.66
C ALA A 52 1.02 -27.30 0.59
N LEU A 53 0.61 -26.34 1.40
CA LEU A 53 -0.74 -25.80 1.39
C LEU A 53 -0.77 -24.54 0.52
N LYS A 54 -1.49 -24.58 -0.59
CA LYS A 54 -1.62 -23.46 -1.53
C LYS A 54 -2.79 -22.57 -1.14
N LEU A 55 -2.53 -21.27 -1.06
CA LEU A 55 -3.53 -20.23 -0.86
C LEU A 55 -4.10 -19.75 -2.20
N PRO A 56 -5.31 -19.17 -2.20
CA PRO A 56 -5.90 -18.59 -3.40
C PRO A 56 -5.02 -17.49 -3.98
N ASN A 57 -4.97 -17.45 -5.31
CA ASN A 57 -4.34 -16.34 -6.01
C ASN A 57 -5.26 -15.11 -6.03
N ILE A 58 -4.71 -13.95 -6.44
CA ILE A 58 -5.44 -12.68 -6.48
C ILE A 58 -6.73 -12.73 -7.30
N PHE A 59 -6.78 -13.48 -8.42
CA PHE A 59 -7.97 -13.58 -9.26
C PHE A 59 -9.07 -14.41 -8.58
N GLU A 60 -8.71 -15.54 -7.97
CA GLU A 60 -9.63 -16.32 -7.14
C GLU A 60 -10.18 -15.48 -5.99
N TYR A 61 -9.31 -14.66 -5.40
CA TYR A 61 -9.66 -13.77 -4.31
C TYR A 61 -10.64 -12.66 -4.74
N VAL A 62 -10.37 -11.98 -5.87
CA VAL A 62 -11.28 -10.97 -6.46
C VAL A 62 -12.62 -11.60 -6.84
N LYS A 63 -12.60 -12.80 -7.45
CA LYS A 63 -13.82 -13.53 -7.79
C LYS A 63 -14.65 -13.83 -6.55
N HIS A 64 -14.01 -14.21 -5.44
CA HIS A 64 -14.67 -14.45 -4.18
C HIS A 64 -15.29 -13.18 -3.60
N ILE A 65 -14.54 -12.06 -3.54
CA ILE A 65 -15.08 -10.76 -3.11
C ILE A 65 -16.30 -10.39 -3.95
N LYS A 66 -16.20 -10.48 -5.29
CA LYS A 66 -17.33 -10.19 -6.18
C LYS A 66 -18.54 -11.09 -5.92
N SER A 67 -18.33 -12.36 -5.54
CA SER A 67 -19.41 -13.29 -5.25
C SER A 67 -20.11 -13.02 -3.90
N VAL A 68 -19.38 -12.47 -2.92
CA VAL A 68 -19.90 -12.21 -1.57
C VAL A 68 -20.46 -10.79 -1.47
N ASP A 69 -19.68 -9.79 -1.88
CA ASP A 69 -19.99 -8.36 -1.73
C ASP A 69 -20.59 -7.72 -3.00
N GLY A 70 -20.73 -8.50 -4.07
CA GLY A 70 -21.16 -7.99 -5.38
C GLY A 70 -20.08 -7.18 -6.10
N PHE A 71 -20.42 -6.71 -7.30
CA PHE A 71 -19.48 -5.94 -8.13
C PHE A 71 -19.16 -4.57 -7.51
N THR A 72 -20.14 -3.90 -6.94
CA THR A 72 -19.96 -2.60 -6.26
C THR A 72 -19.12 -2.74 -4.98
N GLY A 73 -19.23 -3.86 -4.27
CA GLY A 73 -18.40 -4.15 -3.11
C GLY A 73 -16.90 -4.23 -3.41
N CYS A 74 -16.51 -4.58 -4.63
CA CYS A 74 -15.12 -4.54 -5.08
C CYS A 74 -14.52 -3.12 -5.09
N TYR A 75 -15.34 -2.08 -5.03
CA TYR A 75 -14.95 -0.67 -5.09
C TYR A 75 -14.99 0.04 -3.73
N ASN A 76 -15.11 -0.71 -2.63
CA ASN A 76 -14.99 -0.16 -1.28
C ASN A 76 -13.65 0.56 -1.08
N GLY A 77 -13.69 1.73 -0.46
CA GLY A 77 -12.52 2.58 -0.24
C GLY A 77 -12.04 3.35 -1.49
N LEU A 78 -12.65 3.21 -2.66
CA LEU A 78 -12.23 3.96 -3.85
C LEU A 78 -12.42 5.48 -3.68
N ALA A 79 -13.54 5.91 -3.09
CA ALA A 79 -13.84 7.33 -2.91
C ALA A 79 -12.77 8.09 -2.13
N PRO A 80 -12.42 7.73 -0.87
CA PRO A 80 -11.36 8.41 -0.13
C PRO A 80 -10.00 8.30 -0.85
N LYS A 81 -9.72 7.19 -1.54
CA LYS A 81 -8.48 7.01 -2.31
C LYS A 81 -8.34 8.04 -3.43
N VAL A 82 -9.39 8.22 -4.23
CA VAL A 82 -9.40 9.21 -5.32
C VAL A 82 -9.27 10.62 -4.75
N CYS A 83 -9.97 10.94 -3.66
CA CYS A 83 -9.83 12.22 -2.97
C CYS A 83 -8.40 12.46 -2.47
N GLY A 84 -7.80 11.47 -1.80
CA GLY A 84 -6.42 11.56 -1.29
C GLY A 84 -5.40 11.76 -2.40
N ASN A 85 -5.54 11.04 -3.51
CA ASN A 85 -4.69 11.19 -4.69
C ASN A 85 -4.83 12.57 -5.33
N LEU A 86 -6.05 13.10 -5.43
CA LEU A 86 -6.30 14.44 -5.96
C LEU A 86 -5.70 15.53 -5.06
N LEU A 87 -5.90 15.45 -3.75
CA LEU A 87 -5.32 16.40 -2.80
C LEU A 87 -3.79 16.36 -2.82
N SER A 88 -3.21 15.16 -2.89
CA SER A 88 -1.77 14.99 -3.07
C SER A 88 -1.28 15.69 -4.33
N ALA A 89 -1.95 15.50 -5.46
CA ALA A 89 -1.56 16.10 -6.73
C ALA A 89 -1.67 17.63 -6.71
N ILE A 90 -2.74 18.17 -6.12
CA ILE A 90 -2.93 19.62 -5.96
C ILE A 90 -1.83 20.20 -5.06
N ALA A 91 -1.53 19.55 -3.94
CA ALA A 91 -0.48 19.98 -3.03
C ALA A 91 0.90 19.99 -3.71
N THR A 92 1.24 18.92 -4.43
CA THR A 92 2.48 18.83 -5.21
C THR A 92 2.57 19.95 -6.24
N GLN A 93 1.50 20.23 -7.00
CA GLN A 93 1.50 21.34 -7.97
C GLN A 93 1.74 22.69 -7.30
N LYS A 94 1.02 22.97 -6.21
CA LYS A 94 1.17 24.23 -5.47
C LYS A 94 2.56 24.41 -4.86
N LEU A 95 3.18 23.33 -4.39
CA LEU A 95 4.54 23.38 -3.84
C LEU A 95 5.59 23.55 -4.92
N LEU A 96 5.46 22.88 -6.06
CA LEU A 96 6.38 23.06 -7.18
C LEU A 96 6.31 24.49 -7.74
N ASP A 97 5.11 25.09 -7.79
CA ASP A 97 4.95 26.48 -8.21
C ASP A 97 5.59 27.46 -7.20
N TYR A 98 5.57 27.14 -5.89
CA TYR A 98 6.11 28.00 -4.83
C TYR A 98 7.62 27.85 -4.62
N LEU A 99 8.14 26.63 -4.74
CA LEU A 99 9.55 26.31 -4.48
C LEU A 99 10.46 26.65 -5.67
N GLU A 100 9.88 26.91 -6.85
CA GLU A 100 10.60 27.23 -8.10
C GLU A 100 11.83 26.32 -8.29
N PRO A 101 11.60 25.00 -8.49
CA PRO A 101 12.68 24.05 -8.65
C PRO A 101 13.56 24.48 -9.84
N PRO A 102 14.88 24.24 -9.75
CA PRO A 102 15.77 24.54 -10.86
C PRO A 102 15.27 23.80 -12.10
N LYS A 103 15.05 24.52 -13.19
CA LYS A 103 14.74 23.92 -14.47
C LYS A 103 16.06 23.55 -15.14
N ASP A 104 16.10 22.39 -15.77
CA ASP A 104 17.12 22.08 -16.76
C ASP A 104 16.73 22.88 -18.00
N ASP A 105 17.09 24.15 -18.04
CA ASP A 105 16.95 24.94 -19.25
C ASP A 105 17.95 24.36 -20.27
N GLU A 106 17.45 23.91 -21.43
CA GLU A 106 18.28 23.37 -22.53
C GLU A 106 19.34 24.40 -23.02
N ASP A 107 19.20 25.67 -22.63
CA ASP A 107 20.14 26.76 -22.90
C ASP A 107 21.41 26.73 -22.00
N ASP A 108 21.46 25.92 -20.93
CA ASP A 108 22.66 25.76 -20.07
C ASP A 108 23.72 24.82 -20.68
N LEU A 109 23.49 24.25 -21.87
CA LEU A 109 24.43 23.35 -22.54
C LEU A 109 25.66 24.07 -23.15
N GLU A 110 25.69 25.41 -23.13
CA GLU A 110 26.78 26.20 -23.71
C GLU A 110 27.79 26.77 -22.68
N GLU A 111 27.49 26.78 -21.38
CA GLU A 111 28.45 27.21 -20.33
C GLU A 111 28.93 26.03 -19.47
N GLU A 112 30.25 25.84 -19.35
CA GLU A 112 30.85 24.88 -18.40
C GLU A 112 30.49 25.28 -16.96
N ILE A 113 29.38 24.72 -16.46
CA ILE A 113 28.90 24.98 -15.09
C ILE A 113 29.95 24.50 -14.08
N THR A 114 30.34 25.36 -13.13
CA THR A 114 31.36 25.01 -12.12
C THR A 114 30.84 23.90 -11.20
N GLU A 115 31.73 23.02 -10.70
CA GLU A 115 31.37 21.93 -9.77
C GLU A 115 30.62 22.41 -8.52
N GLU A 116 30.91 23.63 -8.06
CA GLU A 116 30.19 24.28 -6.96
C GLU A 116 28.73 24.60 -7.32
N GLN A 117 28.48 25.12 -8.52
CA GLN A 117 27.13 25.42 -9.02
C GLN A 117 26.32 24.14 -9.26
N LYS A 118 26.95 23.07 -9.76
CA LYS A 118 26.31 21.75 -9.88
C LYS A 118 25.87 21.20 -8.53
N ARG A 119 26.73 21.30 -7.52
CA ARG A 119 26.43 20.87 -6.14
C ARG A 119 25.28 21.67 -5.54
N GLU A 120 25.22 22.98 -5.78
CA GLU A 120 24.12 23.83 -5.32
C GLU A 120 22.79 23.51 -6.00
N ARG A 121 22.80 23.32 -7.33
CA ARG A 121 21.61 22.90 -8.10
C ARG A 121 21.09 21.54 -7.61
N PHE A 122 21.99 20.58 -7.42
CA PHE A 122 21.66 19.27 -6.87
C PHE A 122 21.09 19.35 -5.45
N LEU A 123 21.71 20.13 -4.56
CA LEU A 123 21.20 20.28 -3.20
C LEU A 123 19.83 20.97 -3.18
N LYS A 124 19.60 21.94 -4.07
CA LYS A 124 18.31 22.62 -4.22
C LYS A 124 17.24 21.66 -4.74
N SER A 125 17.54 20.83 -5.75
CA SER A 125 16.58 19.85 -6.28
C SER A 125 16.19 18.81 -5.22
N VAL A 126 17.17 18.21 -4.53
CA VAL A 126 16.92 17.24 -3.45
C VAL A 126 16.07 17.85 -2.33
N LYS A 127 16.36 19.09 -1.90
CA LYS A 127 15.55 19.78 -0.90
C LYS A 127 14.10 19.97 -1.38
N CYS A 128 13.90 20.41 -2.62
CA CYS A 128 12.57 20.61 -3.18
C CYS A 128 11.78 19.29 -3.24
N ASP A 129 12.43 18.20 -3.67
CA ASP A 129 11.81 16.89 -3.77
C ASP A 129 11.39 16.37 -2.39
N ILE A 130 12.27 16.46 -1.38
CA ILE A 130 11.96 16.04 -0.01
C ILE A 130 10.75 16.82 0.54
N ILE A 131 10.73 18.14 0.39
CA ILE A 131 9.63 18.98 0.89
C ILE A 131 8.32 18.62 0.18
N THR A 132 8.37 18.50 -1.15
CA THR A 132 7.19 18.23 -1.99
C THR A 132 6.59 16.86 -1.67
N HIS A 133 7.42 15.82 -1.57
CA HIS A 133 6.97 14.46 -1.25
C HIS A 133 6.45 14.35 0.18
N THR A 134 7.15 14.92 1.15
CA THR A 134 6.73 14.91 2.56
C THR A 134 5.36 15.55 2.74
N ALA A 135 5.15 16.75 2.17
CA ALA A 135 3.89 17.45 2.26
C ALA A 135 2.74 16.69 1.56
N ALA A 136 3.01 16.12 0.38
CA ALA A 136 2.05 15.28 -0.34
C ALA A 136 1.61 14.05 0.48
N ILE A 137 2.56 13.38 1.16
CA ILE A 137 2.28 12.25 2.06
C ILE A 137 1.43 12.70 3.24
N VAL A 138 1.82 13.77 3.93
CA VAL A 138 1.10 14.27 5.12
C VAL A 138 -0.34 14.65 4.77
N ILE A 139 -0.54 15.36 3.65
CA ILE A 139 -1.88 15.78 3.20
C ILE A 139 -2.75 14.58 2.78
N SER A 140 -2.17 13.57 2.14
CA SER A 140 -2.89 12.38 1.67
C SER A 140 -3.09 11.31 2.73
N GLN A 141 -2.35 11.36 3.85
CA GLN A 141 -2.32 10.28 4.85
C GLN A 141 -3.69 9.96 5.46
N PRO A 142 -4.52 10.94 5.89
CA PRO A 142 -5.84 10.65 6.44
C PRO A 142 -6.72 9.85 5.48
N PHE A 143 -6.68 10.20 4.19
CA PHE A 143 -7.43 9.51 3.14
C PHE A 143 -6.91 8.10 2.89
N HIS A 144 -5.61 7.90 2.98
CA HIS A 144 -5.00 6.57 2.89
C HIS A 144 -5.48 5.66 4.02
N VAL A 145 -5.44 6.14 5.28
CA VAL A 145 -5.91 5.37 6.45
C VAL A 145 -7.40 5.06 6.34
N ILE A 146 -8.21 6.03 5.93
CA ILE A 146 -9.65 5.83 5.70
C ILE A 146 -9.88 4.79 4.60
N THR A 147 -9.12 4.84 3.50
CA THR A 147 -9.21 3.87 2.40
C THR A 147 -8.98 2.44 2.89
N VAL A 148 -7.86 2.20 3.60
CA VAL A 148 -7.49 0.87 4.10
C VAL A 148 -8.52 0.37 5.11
N ARG A 149 -9.00 1.24 6.01
CA ARG A 149 -10.04 0.85 6.97
C ARG A 149 -11.37 0.58 6.29
N MET A 150 -11.81 1.40 5.34
CA MET A 150 -13.02 1.12 4.57
C MET A 150 -12.93 -0.17 3.77
N MET A 151 -11.75 -0.51 3.26
CA MET A 151 -11.49 -1.80 2.62
C MET A 151 -11.66 -2.96 3.62
N ALA A 152 -11.13 -2.81 4.82
CA ALA A 152 -11.15 -3.85 5.85
C ALA A 152 -12.51 -3.96 6.58
N HIS A 153 -13.23 -2.85 6.77
CA HIS A 153 -14.37 -2.64 7.68
C HIS A 153 -15.69 -2.25 7.01
N GLY A 154 -15.65 -1.74 5.78
CA GLY A 154 -16.78 -1.04 5.17
C GLY A 154 -16.93 0.43 5.63
N ILE A 155 -17.90 1.13 5.06
CA ILE A 155 -17.95 2.61 5.04
C ILE A 155 -18.24 3.23 6.42
N TYR A 156 -19.33 2.81 7.08
CA TYR A 156 -19.90 3.55 8.22
C TYR A 156 -19.25 3.24 9.57
N SER A 157 -18.68 2.05 9.77
CA SER A 157 -17.96 1.72 11.01
C SER A 157 -16.60 2.41 11.05
N SER A 158 -15.93 2.52 9.90
CA SER A 158 -14.52 2.94 9.81
C SER A 158 -14.24 4.31 10.43
N LEU A 159 -14.99 5.35 10.06
CA LEU A 159 -14.70 6.72 10.48
C LEU A 159 -14.96 6.96 11.97
N LYS A 160 -16.13 6.52 12.44
CA LYS A 160 -16.55 6.66 13.84
C LYS A 160 -15.61 5.88 14.76
N GLU A 161 -15.19 4.70 14.33
CA GLU A 161 -14.32 3.85 15.12
C GLU A 161 -12.87 4.37 15.20
N ILE A 162 -12.32 4.93 14.12
CA ILE A 162 -11.02 5.62 14.16
C ILE A 162 -11.04 6.72 15.22
N TYR A 163 -12.04 7.59 15.13
CA TYR A 163 -12.14 8.76 15.98
C TYR A 163 -12.35 8.36 17.45
N ASN A 164 -13.22 7.39 17.72
CA ASN A 164 -13.52 6.96 19.08
C ASN A 164 -12.37 6.16 19.74
N GLN A 165 -11.61 5.37 18.98
CA GLN A 165 -10.54 4.53 19.54
C GLN A 165 -9.19 5.25 19.64
N ASN A 166 -8.85 6.07 18.64
CA ASN A 166 -7.50 6.63 18.48
C ASN A 166 -7.50 8.16 18.29
N GLY A 167 -8.66 8.80 18.30
CA GLY A 167 -8.78 10.23 18.04
C GLY A 167 -8.26 10.65 16.66
N ILE A 168 -7.82 11.91 16.58
CA ILE A 168 -7.31 12.51 15.33
C ILE A 168 -5.98 11.88 14.90
N LEU A 169 -5.13 11.48 15.85
CA LEU A 169 -3.84 10.83 15.56
C LEU A 169 -4.01 9.46 14.87
N GLY A 170 -5.16 8.81 15.06
CA GLY A 170 -5.51 7.58 14.36
C GLY A 170 -5.52 7.72 12.82
N PHE A 171 -5.80 8.90 12.28
CA PHE A 171 -5.76 9.16 10.83
C PHE A 171 -4.34 9.27 10.27
N PHE A 172 -3.34 9.42 11.14
CA PHE A 172 -1.93 9.49 10.78
C PHE A 172 -1.16 8.22 11.18
N SER A 173 -1.87 7.14 11.52
CA SER A 173 -1.26 5.84 11.81
C SER A 173 -0.40 5.37 10.64
N GLY A 174 0.83 4.95 10.91
CA GLY A 174 1.77 4.50 9.89
C GLY A 174 2.42 5.62 9.06
N LEU A 175 2.21 6.89 9.39
CA LEU A 175 2.87 8.02 8.70
C LEU A 175 4.40 7.91 8.77
N LEU A 176 4.94 7.63 9.95
CA LEU A 176 6.38 7.59 10.17
C LEU A 176 7.11 6.53 9.31
N PRO A 177 6.72 5.24 9.30
CA PRO A 177 7.35 4.26 8.42
C PRO A 177 7.16 4.58 6.93
N ARG A 178 6.05 5.24 6.55
CA ARG A 178 5.81 5.70 5.18
C ARG A 178 6.79 6.80 4.76
N LEU A 179 6.98 7.81 5.60
CA LEU A 179 7.92 8.91 5.35
C LEU A 179 9.36 8.40 5.26
N LEU A 180 9.77 7.52 6.17
CA LEU A 180 11.11 6.93 6.16
C LEU A 180 11.37 6.16 4.86
N GLY A 181 10.41 5.32 4.43
CA GLY A 181 10.53 4.56 3.18
C GLY A 181 10.65 5.45 1.94
N ASP A 182 9.82 6.49 1.87
CA ASP A 182 9.81 7.42 0.72
C ASP A 182 11.08 8.26 0.66
N ILE A 183 11.50 8.87 1.78
CA ILE A 183 12.73 9.67 1.85
C ILE A 183 13.95 8.82 1.53
N CYS A 184 14.06 7.61 2.09
CA CYS A 184 15.18 6.72 1.76
C CYS A 184 15.22 6.36 0.27
N SER A 185 14.06 6.07 -0.33
CA SER A 185 13.95 5.73 -1.75
C SER A 185 14.30 6.93 -2.64
N LEU A 186 13.87 8.14 -2.26
CA LEU A 186 14.20 9.40 -2.94
C LEU A 186 15.70 9.65 -2.88
N LEU A 187 16.32 9.56 -1.70
CA LEU A 187 17.76 9.74 -1.54
C LEU A 187 18.58 8.73 -2.37
N LEU A 188 18.15 7.47 -2.42
CA LEU A 188 18.77 6.46 -3.27
C LEU A 188 18.65 6.80 -4.77
N ALA A 189 17.48 7.28 -5.20
CA ALA A 189 17.27 7.72 -6.58
C ALA A 189 18.15 8.93 -6.92
N SER A 190 18.24 9.91 -6.02
CA SER A 190 19.08 11.10 -6.19
C SER A 190 20.57 10.77 -6.24
N VAL A 191 21.04 9.77 -5.48
CA VAL A 191 22.44 9.32 -5.48
C VAL A 191 22.77 8.50 -6.74
N SER A 192 21.78 7.82 -7.34
CA SER A 192 22.00 6.94 -8.50
C SER A 192 22.14 7.67 -9.83
N GLY A 193 22.01 9.00 -9.85
CA GLY A 193 22.44 9.89 -10.94
C GLY A 193 22.21 9.36 -12.36
N ASP A 194 20.96 9.35 -12.83
CA ASP A 194 20.60 9.67 -14.22
C ASP A 194 19.09 9.43 -14.45
N GLY A 195 18.53 10.26 -15.32
CA GLY A 195 17.11 10.46 -15.52
C GLY A 195 16.31 9.19 -15.75
N ASP A 196 15.28 9.00 -14.93
CA ASP A 196 13.95 8.68 -15.42
C ASP A 196 12.95 8.85 -14.28
N HIS A 197 11.77 9.36 -14.63
CA HIS A 197 10.62 9.52 -13.77
C HIS A 197 10.23 8.15 -13.17
N LEU A 198 10.82 7.78 -12.04
CA LEU A 198 10.48 6.51 -11.40
C LEU A 198 9.04 6.64 -10.85
N PRO A 199 8.10 5.79 -11.29
CA PRO A 199 6.78 5.78 -10.68
C PRO A 199 6.96 5.41 -9.21
N LEU A 200 6.42 6.25 -8.33
CA LEU A 200 6.40 6.05 -6.88
C LEU A 200 6.25 4.56 -6.57
N PRO A 201 7.24 3.91 -5.92
CA PRO A 201 7.09 2.52 -5.53
C PRO A 201 5.86 2.45 -4.64
N GLY A 202 4.86 1.67 -5.09
CA GLY A 202 3.64 1.42 -4.33
C GLY A 202 4.03 0.89 -2.96
N GLY A 203 3.99 1.78 -1.97
CA GLY A 203 4.59 1.57 -0.66
C GLY A 203 4.21 0.23 -0.07
N PHE A 204 5.23 -0.53 0.31
CA PHE A 204 5.06 -1.65 1.23
C PHE A 204 4.68 -1.06 2.59
N GLN A 205 3.39 -1.01 2.88
CA GLN A 205 2.93 -0.49 4.15
C GLN A 205 2.18 -1.57 4.93
N LEU A 206 2.84 -2.02 5.99
CA LEU A 206 2.31 -2.92 7.01
C LEU A 206 1.23 -2.17 7.80
N HIS A 207 0.00 -2.24 7.32
CA HIS A 207 -1.15 -1.71 8.05
C HIS A 207 -1.72 -2.80 8.95
N GLY A 208 -1.39 -2.73 10.23
CA GLY A 208 -2.09 -3.48 11.28
C GLY A 208 -3.31 -2.70 11.74
N HIS A 209 -4.40 -2.70 10.98
CA HIS A 209 -5.69 -2.17 11.44
C HIS A 209 -6.84 -3.10 11.04
N HIS A 210 -7.73 -3.28 12.00
CA HIS A 210 -8.86 -4.20 12.08
C HIS A 210 -9.53 -4.55 10.74
N ALA A 211 -9.92 -5.82 10.60
CA ALA A 211 -10.72 -6.36 9.50
C ALA A 211 -12.08 -6.86 10.02
N PHE A 212 -13.16 -6.43 9.40
CA PHE A 212 -14.57 -6.71 9.70
C PHE A 212 -15.32 -6.53 8.38
N ARG A 213 -15.66 -7.61 7.67
CA ARG A 213 -16.47 -7.47 6.46
C ARG A 213 -17.96 -7.72 6.74
N PRO A 214 -18.85 -7.28 5.83
CA PRO A 214 -20.30 -7.25 6.04
C PRO A 214 -20.98 -8.62 5.99
N ASP A 215 -20.23 -9.73 5.95
CA ASP A 215 -20.80 -11.09 5.99
C ASP A 215 -21.23 -11.51 7.42
N GLY A 216 -21.12 -10.58 8.39
CA GLY A 216 -21.45 -10.81 9.79
C GLY A 216 -20.47 -11.74 10.51
N ARG A 217 -19.38 -12.15 9.86
CA ARG A 217 -18.36 -13.01 10.46
C ARG A 217 -17.12 -12.19 10.79
N VAL A 218 -16.94 -11.97 12.09
CA VAL A 218 -15.68 -11.50 12.69
C VAL A 218 -14.56 -12.41 12.17
N ALA A 219 -13.49 -11.85 11.59
CA ALA A 219 -12.24 -12.59 11.52
C ALA A 219 -11.82 -12.85 12.97
N PRO A 220 -11.95 -14.08 13.49
CA PRO A 220 -11.80 -14.31 14.92
C PRO A 220 -10.37 -13.94 15.31
N PHE A 221 -10.24 -13.00 16.24
CA PHE A 221 -8.97 -12.61 16.87
C PHE A 221 -7.91 -12.06 15.92
N MET A 222 -8.20 -10.93 15.26
CA MET A 222 -7.13 -10.12 14.68
C MET A 222 -6.39 -9.36 15.79
N PRO A 223 -5.05 -9.44 15.88
CA PRO A 223 -4.28 -8.76 16.93
C PRO A 223 -4.40 -7.23 16.80
N HIS A 224 -4.65 -6.58 17.93
CA HIS A 224 -4.66 -5.12 18.08
C HIS A 224 -3.23 -4.68 18.42
N TYR A 225 -2.70 -3.72 17.66
CA TYR A 225 -1.40 -3.11 17.95
C TYR A 225 -1.60 -1.66 18.40
N GLY A 226 -0.97 -1.28 19.50
CA GLY A 226 -0.97 0.11 19.98
C GLY A 226 -0.06 1.01 19.13
N SER A 227 0.96 0.44 18.50
CA SER A 227 1.87 1.16 17.61
C SER A 227 2.28 0.33 16.39
N TRP A 228 2.82 1.02 15.38
CA TRP A 228 3.38 0.34 14.21
C TRP A 228 4.63 -0.49 14.54
N LEU A 229 5.36 -0.15 15.61
CA LEU A 229 6.52 -0.90 16.09
C LEU A 229 6.08 -2.25 16.67
N ASP A 230 4.99 -2.29 17.44
CA ASP A 230 4.44 -3.53 17.98
C ASP A 230 3.96 -4.45 16.85
N CYS A 231 3.27 -3.86 15.86
CA CYS A 231 2.84 -4.56 14.65
C CYS A 231 4.04 -5.14 13.89
N TRP A 232 5.09 -4.33 13.70
CA TRP A 232 6.31 -4.77 13.04
C TRP A 232 6.99 -5.91 13.80
N ALA A 233 7.19 -5.76 15.11
CA ALA A 233 7.84 -6.76 15.95
C ALA A 233 7.08 -8.09 15.95
N ASP A 234 5.75 -8.06 16.08
CA ASP A 234 4.93 -9.27 16.01
C ASP A 234 5.02 -9.93 14.62
N LEU A 235 4.82 -9.16 13.53
CA LEU A 235 4.89 -9.71 12.18
C LEU A 235 6.29 -10.21 11.82
N ALA A 236 7.34 -9.57 12.33
CA ALA A 236 8.72 -10.00 12.20
C ALA A 236 8.93 -11.35 12.89
N SER A 237 8.46 -11.49 14.15
CA SER A 237 8.58 -12.74 14.91
C SER A 237 7.89 -13.93 14.23
N ARG A 238 6.82 -13.66 13.46
CA ARG A 238 6.03 -14.67 12.74
C ARG A 238 6.48 -14.90 11.29
N ASN A 239 7.55 -14.23 10.83
CA ASN A 239 7.99 -14.22 9.43
C ASN A 239 6.87 -13.80 8.44
N GLN A 240 6.02 -12.86 8.83
CA GLN A 240 4.87 -12.38 8.06
C GLN A 240 5.07 -10.98 7.44
N LEU A 241 6.25 -10.35 7.61
CA LEU A 241 6.55 -9.03 7.02
C LEU A 241 6.42 -9.00 5.49
N LYS A 242 6.65 -10.14 4.82
CA LYS A 242 6.52 -10.28 3.37
C LYS A 242 5.12 -10.73 2.92
N ARG A 243 4.11 -10.65 3.78
CA ARG A 243 2.73 -11.01 3.41
C ARG A 243 2.23 -10.11 2.28
N GLY A 244 1.67 -10.72 1.24
CA GLY A 244 1.21 -10.02 0.04
C GLY A 244 2.31 -9.56 -0.93
N SER A 245 3.57 -9.97 -0.71
CA SER A 245 4.68 -9.76 -1.66
C SER A 245 4.55 -10.60 -2.94
N SER A 246 3.88 -11.74 -2.86
CA SER A 246 3.46 -12.55 -4.01
C SER A 246 1.94 -12.67 -4.02
N LEU A 247 1.32 -12.33 -5.15
CA LEU A 247 -0.14 -12.34 -5.32
C LEU A 247 -0.64 -13.50 -6.20
N LEU A 248 0.25 -14.08 -7.00
CA LEU A 248 -0.08 -15.18 -7.93
C LEU A 248 0.20 -16.55 -7.33
N VAL A 249 1.34 -16.72 -6.66
CA VAL A 249 1.73 -17.99 -6.03
C VAL A 249 1.93 -17.76 -4.54
N ARG A 250 1.01 -18.34 -3.76
CA ARG A 250 0.92 -18.12 -2.33
C ARG A 250 0.84 -19.46 -1.62
N TYR A 251 1.66 -19.65 -0.61
CA TYR A 251 1.67 -20.84 0.24
C TYR A 251 1.35 -20.45 1.67
N TYR A 252 0.63 -21.31 2.37
CA TYR A 252 0.34 -21.16 3.79
C TYR A 252 1.60 -21.47 4.61
N VAL A 253 1.89 -20.62 5.61
CA VAL A 253 3.13 -20.66 6.41
C VAL A 253 2.87 -21.15 7.85
N GLY A 254 1.62 -21.44 8.22
CA GLY A 254 1.29 -21.92 9.56
C GLY A 254 1.54 -23.42 9.77
N PRO A 255 1.27 -23.94 10.98
CA PRO A 255 1.43 -25.36 11.30
C PRO A 255 0.67 -26.26 10.32
N SER A 256 1.38 -27.23 9.75
CA SER A 256 0.82 -28.20 8.82
C SER A 256 1.46 -29.57 9.04
N VAL A 257 0.69 -30.62 8.76
CA VAL A 257 1.14 -32.01 8.85
C VAL A 257 1.06 -32.65 7.48
N VAL A 258 2.04 -33.48 7.12
CA VAL A 258 2.03 -34.24 5.87
C VAL A 258 1.55 -35.65 6.16
N ILE A 259 0.35 -35.99 5.69
CA ILE A 259 -0.24 -37.33 5.82
C ILE A 259 -0.36 -37.91 4.41
N GLY A 260 0.26 -39.08 4.17
CA GLY A 260 0.20 -39.75 2.86
C GLY A 260 0.74 -38.89 1.70
N GLY A 261 1.78 -38.08 1.95
CA GLY A 261 2.37 -37.19 0.93
C GLY A 261 1.54 -35.94 0.59
N ARG A 262 0.46 -35.66 1.34
CA ARG A 262 -0.36 -34.45 1.22
C ARG A 262 -0.20 -33.57 2.46
N ALA A 263 0.09 -32.29 2.25
CA ALA A 263 0.10 -31.33 3.35
C ALA A 263 -1.35 -30.98 3.74
N MET A 264 -1.65 -31.05 5.04
CA MET A 264 -2.93 -30.68 5.63
C MET A 264 -2.71 -29.66 6.74
N PRO A 265 -3.63 -28.68 6.93
CA PRO A 265 -3.52 -27.75 8.05
C PRO A 265 -3.70 -28.52 9.35
N PHE A 266 -3.04 -28.08 10.41
CA PHE A 266 -3.22 -28.69 11.74
C PHE A 266 -4.71 -28.57 12.16
N PRO A 267 -5.35 -29.64 12.68
CA PRO A 267 -6.72 -29.56 13.17
C PRO A 267 -6.82 -28.47 14.24
N LYS A 268 -7.76 -27.53 14.08
CA LYS A 268 -8.01 -26.48 15.09
C LYS A 268 -8.75 -27.00 16.32
N ASP A 269 -9.30 -28.21 16.26
CA ASP A 269 -10.06 -28.84 17.34
C ASP A 269 -9.23 -29.96 17.99
N SER A 270 -8.40 -29.55 18.93
CA SER A 270 -8.02 -30.42 20.04
C SER A 270 -8.10 -29.55 21.27
N LYS A 271 -9.29 -29.54 21.90
CA LYS A 271 -9.38 -29.17 23.31
C LYS A 271 -8.23 -29.90 24.00
N ALA A 272 -7.34 -29.15 24.64
CA ALA A 272 -6.33 -29.71 25.51
C ALA A 272 -7.05 -30.67 26.47
N ILE A 273 -6.81 -31.96 26.29
CA ILE A 273 -7.14 -32.94 27.31
C ILE A 273 -6.08 -32.68 28.38
N SER A 274 -6.52 -31.99 29.43
CA SER A 274 -5.85 -31.89 30.72
C SER A 274 -5.61 -33.27 31.31
#